data_AF-A0A9E1EK36-F1
#
_entry.id   AF-A0A9E1EK36-F1
#
_cell.length_a   1.000
_cell.length_b   1.000
_cell.length_c   1.000
_cell.angle_alpha   90.00
_cell.angle_beta   90.00
_cell.angle_gamma   90.00
#
_symmetry.space_group_name_H-M   'P 1'
#
loop_
_entity.id
_entity.type
_entity.pdbx_description
1 polymer ?
#
loop_
_entity_poly.entity_id
_entity_poly.type
_entity_poly.pdbx_seq_one_letter_code
_entity_poly.pdbx_strand_id
1 'polypeptide(L)'
;MSAKNFDSKGRLRNKIISFRMSLQEAKLLDDYVSVSGLNKQDYIIGRVLRTEITVNPGPRVYKGLRDKLNNVYSELCRIEKGSEIDEETLCLICYMSAILREMGG
;
A
#
# COMPACT_ATOMS: atom_id res chain seq x y z
N MET A 1 -9.22 -24.82 -2.90
CA MET A 1 -9.10 -23.94 -1.70
C MET A 1 -8.56 -24.77 -0.56
N SER A 2 -7.36 -24.46 -0.05
CA SER A 2 -6.79 -25.16 1.11
C SER A 2 -7.67 -24.92 2.34
N ALA A 3 -7.95 -25.96 3.12
CA ALA A 3 -8.79 -25.89 4.30
C ALA A 3 -8.30 -24.77 5.24
N LYS A 4 -9.21 -23.93 5.72
CA LYS A 4 -8.89 -22.89 6.72
C LYS A 4 -8.50 -23.59 8.02
N ASN A 5 -7.20 -23.85 8.21
CA ASN A 5 -6.67 -24.46 9.41
C ASN A 5 -6.68 -23.43 10.54
N PHE A 6 -7.68 -23.56 11.42
CA PHE A 6 -7.75 -22.82 12.66
C PHE A 6 -6.96 -23.56 13.74
N ASP A 7 -6.33 -22.81 14.66
CA ASP A 7 -5.75 -23.43 15.85
C ASP A 7 -6.84 -23.91 16.84
N SER A 8 -6.45 -24.55 17.93
CA SER A 8 -7.36 -25.04 18.97
C SER A 8 -8.20 -23.93 19.65
N LYS A 9 -7.92 -22.65 19.34
CA LYS A 9 -8.66 -21.48 19.79
C LYS A 9 -9.39 -20.76 18.66
N GLY A 10 -9.53 -21.38 17.48
CA GLY A 10 -10.26 -20.78 16.36
C GLY A 10 -9.51 -19.64 15.66
N ARG A 11 -8.18 -19.51 15.83
CA ARG A 11 -7.39 -18.47 15.17
C ARG A 11 -6.79 -19.00 13.88
N LEU A 12 -7.09 -18.33 12.76
CA LEU A 12 -6.54 -18.67 11.44
C LEU A 12 -5.05 -18.28 11.32
N ARG A 13 -4.64 -17.20 11.99
CA ARG A 13 -3.27 -16.65 11.99
C ARG A 13 -2.80 -16.51 13.42
N ASN A 14 -2.19 -17.57 13.97
CA ASN A 14 -1.86 -17.69 15.39
C ASN A 14 -0.39 -17.38 15.74
N LYS A 15 0.43 -17.00 14.75
CA LYS A 15 1.84 -16.62 14.92
C LYS A 15 2.00 -15.11 14.74
N ILE A 16 2.75 -14.49 15.65
CA ILE A 16 3.13 -13.08 15.59
C ILE A 16 4.50 -12.98 14.95
N ILE A 17 4.64 -12.08 13.98
CA ILE A 17 5.91 -11.70 13.36
C ILE A 17 6.07 -10.20 13.61
N SER A 18 7.18 -9.79 14.23
CA SER A 18 7.47 -8.39 14.55
C SER A 18 8.70 -7.89 13.79
N PHE A 19 8.65 -6.64 13.36
CA PHE A 19 9.74 -5.93 12.69
C PHE A 19 9.96 -4.59 13.37
N ARG A 20 11.18 -4.04 13.26
CA ARG A 20 11.49 -2.66 13.62
C ARG A 20 11.54 -1.84 12.35
N MET A 21 10.97 -0.63 12.42
CA MET A 21 10.92 0.30 11.30
C MET A 21 11.24 1.70 11.82
N SER A 22 11.90 2.50 10.99
CA SER A 22 12.00 3.95 11.20
C SER A 22 10.62 4.61 11.07
N LEU A 23 10.50 5.86 11.50
CA LEU A 23 9.26 6.62 11.32
C LEU A 23 8.89 6.80 9.84
N GLN A 24 9.89 6.96 8.96
CA GLN A 24 9.71 7.11 7.52
C GLN A 24 9.22 5.81 6.89
N GLU A 25 9.87 4.69 7.23
CA GLU A 25 9.47 3.37 6.73
C GLU A 25 8.04 3.01 7.15
N ALA A 26 7.66 3.33 8.39
CA ALA A 26 6.31 3.08 8.89
C ALA A 26 5.27 3.92 8.15
N LYS A 27 5.58 5.18 7.85
CA LYS A 27 4.72 6.07 7.07
C LYS A 27 4.54 5.56 5.63
N LEU A 28 5.61 5.12 4.97
CA LEU A 28 5.56 4.52 3.64
C LEU A 28 4.67 3.28 3.60
N LEU A 29 4.80 2.40 4.58
CA LEU A 29 3.94 1.22 4.69
C LEU A 29 2.46 1.60 4.82
N ASP A 30 2.15 2.61 5.63
CA ASP A 30 0.77 3.07 5.84
C ASP A 30 0.18 3.66 4.56
N ASP A 31 1.00 4.37 3.79
CA ASP A 31 0.62 4.92 2.51
C ASP A 31 0.31 3.83 1.48
N TYR A 32 1.18 2.81 1.38
CA TYR A 32 0.92 1.68 0.47
C TYR A 32 -0.33 0.88 0.87
N VAL A 33 -0.52 0.63 2.17
CA VAL A 33 -1.72 -0.06 2.68
C VAL A 33 -2.98 0.73 2.32
N SER A 34 -2.96 2.05 2.50
CA SER A 34 -4.08 2.93 2.18
C SER A 34 -4.46 2.87 0.69
N VAL A 35 -3.48 2.91 -0.21
CA VAL A 35 -3.73 2.84 -1.66
C VAL A 35 -4.21 1.45 -2.09
N SER A 36 -3.67 0.38 -1.50
CA SER A 36 -4.07 -1.00 -1.84
C SER A 36 -5.51 -1.35 -1.46
N GLY A 37 -6.12 -0.61 -0.53
CA GLY A 37 -7.45 -0.92 0.02
C GLY A 37 -7.49 -2.16 0.93
N LEU A 38 -6.36 -2.84 1.13
CA LEU A 38 -6.21 -3.97 2.04
C LEU A 38 -5.99 -3.50 3.48
N ASN A 39 -6.23 -4.40 4.44
CA ASN A 39 -5.75 -4.14 5.80
C ASN A 39 -4.23 -4.39 5.87
N LYS A 40 -3.58 -3.76 6.86
CA LYS A 40 -2.12 -3.81 7.04
C LYS A 40 -1.59 -5.25 7.14
N GLN A 41 -2.33 -6.15 7.79
CA GLN A 41 -1.92 -7.55 7.94
C GLN A 41 -1.92 -8.30 6.59
N ASP A 42 -2.99 -8.18 5.81
CA ASP A 42 -3.11 -8.83 4.51
C ASP A 42 -2.11 -8.26 3.50
N TYR A 43 -1.88 -6.94 3.54
CA TYR A 43 -0.86 -6.29 2.71
C TYR A 43 0.56 -6.81 3.01
N ILE A 44 0.95 -6.84 4.30
CA ILE A 44 2.28 -7.33 4.70
C ILE A 44 2.46 -8.80 4.33
N ILE A 45 1.46 -9.64 4.59
CA ILE A 45 1.51 -11.07 4.24
C ILE A 45 1.67 -11.25 2.72
N GLY A 46 0.89 -10.53 1.92
CA GLY A 46 0.99 -10.57 0.45
C GLY A 46 2.36 -10.15 -0.06
N ARG A 47 2.90 -9.02 0.45
CA ARG A 47 4.25 -8.55 0.08
C ARG A 47 5.35 -9.54 0.48
N VAL A 48 5.33 -10.06 1.70
CA VAL A 48 6.37 -10.98 2.22
C VAL A 48 6.36 -12.31 1.48
N LEU A 49 5.17 -12.85 1.18
CA LEU A 49 5.03 -14.14 0.48
C LEU A 49 5.13 -14.02 -1.04
N ARG A 50 5.47 -12.84 -1.59
CA ARG A 50 5.48 -12.54 -3.04
C ARG A 50 4.20 -13.00 -3.75
N THR A 51 3.07 -12.99 -3.04
CA THR A 51 1.78 -13.25 -3.65
C THR A 51 1.38 -11.99 -4.41
N GLU A 52 0.95 -12.12 -5.68
CA GLU A 52 0.45 -10.98 -6.44
C GLU A 52 -0.62 -10.26 -5.61
N ILE A 53 -0.39 -8.98 -5.32
CA ILE A 53 -1.36 -8.16 -4.60
C ILE A 53 -2.38 -7.72 -5.63
N THR A 54 -3.43 -8.51 -5.78
CA THR A 54 -4.55 -8.14 -6.66
C THR A 54 -5.31 -7.00 -6.02
N VAL A 55 -5.14 -5.78 -6.54
CA VAL A 55 -5.92 -4.62 -6.10
C VAL A 55 -7.30 -4.72 -6.74
N ASN A 56 -8.31 -5.09 -5.95
CA ASN A 56 -9.68 -5.16 -6.44
C ASN A 56 -10.29 -3.74 -6.48
N PRO A 57 -10.75 -3.24 -7.64
CA PRO A 57 -11.36 -1.92 -7.74
C PRO A 57 -12.55 -1.79 -6.79
N GLY A 58 -12.53 -0.77 -5.94
CA GLY A 58 -13.61 -0.54 -4.97
C GLY A 58 -13.55 0.85 -4.36
N PRO A 59 -14.61 1.32 -3.68
CA PRO A 59 -14.70 2.70 -3.17
C PRO A 59 -13.52 3.11 -2.27
N ARG A 60 -12.93 2.15 -1.54
CA ARG A 60 -11.76 2.40 -0.68
C ARG A 60 -10.49 2.64 -1.48
N VAL A 61 -10.28 1.90 -2.57
CA VAL A 61 -9.14 2.07 -3.48
C VAL A 61 -9.23 3.42 -4.17
N TYR A 62 -10.40 3.78 -4.70
CA TYR A 62 -10.62 5.10 -5.30
C TYR A 62 -10.40 6.25 -4.31
N LYS A 63 -10.87 6.11 -3.07
CA LYS A 63 -10.67 7.11 -2.03
C LYS A 63 -9.17 7.27 -1.70
N GLY A 64 -8.48 6.16 -1.44
CA GLY A 64 -7.05 6.17 -1.12
C GLY A 64 -6.21 6.77 -2.26
N LEU A 65 -6.51 6.37 -3.50
CA LEU A 65 -5.84 6.91 -4.68
C LEU A 65 -6.07 8.41 -4.85
N ARG A 66 -7.32 8.88 -4.71
CA ARG A 66 -7.66 10.30 -4.80
C ARG A 66 -6.93 11.12 -3.73
N ASP A 67 -6.95 10.64 -2.49
CA ASP A 67 -6.31 11.35 -1.36
C ASP A 67 -4.79 11.44 -1.57
N LYS A 68 -4.15 10.37 -2.06
CA LYS A 68 -2.71 10.38 -2.35
C LYS A 68 -2.34 11.19 -3.59
N LEU A 69 -3.17 11.20 -4.64
CA LEU A 69 -2.99 12.09 -5.79
C LEU A 69 -3.07 13.58 -5.38
N ASN A 70 -3.97 13.94 -4.46
CA ASN A 70 -4.04 15.30 -3.93
C ASN A 70 -2.76 15.69 -3.16
N ASN A 71 -2.17 14.76 -2.41
CA ASN A 71 -0.90 15.00 -1.72
C ASN A 71 0.23 15.22 -2.73
N VAL A 72 0.33 14.37 -3.74
CA VAL A 72 1.33 14.53 -4.82
C VAL A 72 1.12 15.85 -5.55
N TYR A 73 -0.12 16.23 -5.87
CA TYR A 73 -0.44 17.52 -6.48
C TYR A 73 0.01 18.69 -5.60
N SER A 74 -0.22 18.61 -4.29
CA SER A 74 0.20 19.65 -3.35
C SER A 74 1.72 19.79 -3.27
N GLU A 75 2.45 18.67 -3.28
CA GLU A 75 3.91 18.66 -3.33
C GLU A 75 4.45 19.22 -4.65
N LEU A 76 3.84 18.86 -5.79
CA LEU A 76 4.21 19.42 -7.09
C LEU A 76 3.92 20.93 -7.18
N CYS A 77 2.84 21.43 -6.57
CA CYS A 77 2.57 22.86 -6.48
C CYS A 77 3.55 23.61 -5.58
N ARG A 78 4.17 22.93 -4.60
CA ARG A 78 5.18 23.50 -3.70
C ARG A 78 6.55 23.63 -4.36
N ILE A 79 6.85 22.77 -5.33
CA ILE A 79 8.15 22.74 -6.01
C ILE A 79 8.31 23.97 -6.93
N GLU A 80 9.37 24.75 -6.71
CA GLU A 80 9.79 25.81 -7.64
C GLU A 80 10.48 25.23 -8.88
N LYS A 81 10.54 25.99 -9.97
CA LYS A 81 11.22 25.57 -11.22
C LYS A 81 12.66 25.16 -10.93
N GLY A 82 12.96 23.85 -11.03
CA GLY A 82 14.30 23.29 -10.92
C GLY A 82 14.62 22.53 -9.63
N SER A 83 13.67 22.36 -8.70
CA SER A 83 13.89 21.46 -7.55
C SER A 83 13.67 19.99 -7.94
N GLU A 84 14.50 19.10 -7.40
CA GLU A 84 14.32 17.65 -7.55
C GLU A 84 13.08 17.17 -6.79
N ILE A 85 12.36 16.21 -7.38
CA ILE A 85 11.26 15.53 -6.73
C ILE A 85 11.86 14.49 -5.79
N ASP A 86 11.39 14.50 -4.55
CA ASP A 86 11.79 13.54 -3.53
C ASP A 86 11.55 12.07 -3.96
N GLU A 87 12.47 11.18 -3.59
CA GLU A 87 12.49 9.77 -4.02
C GLU A 87 11.29 8.98 -3.47
N GLU A 88 10.81 9.29 -2.25
CA GLU A 88 9.61 8.67 -1.69
C GLU A 88 8.37 9.06 -2.51
N THR A 89 8.30 10.33 -2.92
CA THR A 89 7.22 10.87 -3.76
C THR A 89 7.23 10.20 -5.14
N LEU A 90 8.40 10.03 -5.75
CA LEU A 90 8.55 9.29 -7.01
C LEU A 90 8.12 7.82 -6.88
N CYS A 91 8.53 7.14 -5.81
CA CYS A 91 8.11 5.77 -5.54
C CYS A 91 6.58 5.64 -5.40
N LEU A 92 5.95 6.58 -4.69
CA LEU A 92 4.50 6.61 -4.52
C LEU A 92 3.79 6.81 -5.86
N ILE A 93 4.28 7.71 -6.72
CA ILE A 93 3.74 7.94 -8.07
C ILE A 93 3.83 6.67 -8.92
N CYS A 94 4.99 6.00 -8.94
CA CYS A 94 5.19 4.76 -9.66
C CYS A 94 4.28 3.63 -9.17
N TYR A 95 4.01 3.58 -7.86
CA TYR A 95 3.09 2.60 -7.29
C TYR A 95 1.63 2.88 -7.68
N MET A 96 1.20 4.15 -7.61
CA MET A 96 -0.14 4.56 -8.03
C MET A 96 -0.40 4.30 -9.52
N SER A 97 0.60 4.52 -10.38
CA SER A 97 0.48 4.26 -11.82
C SER A 97 0.38 2.76 -12.14
N ALA A 98 1.09 1.91 -11.40
CA ALA A 98 0.96 0.46 -11.51
C ALA A 98 -0.47 -0.01 -11.18
N ILE A 99 -1.03 0.48 -10.07
CA ILE A 99 -2.41 0.16 -9.67
C ILE A 99 -3.43 0.65 -10.70
N LEU A 100 -3.29 1.88 -11.19
CA LEU A 100 -4.16 2.42 -12.23
C LEU A 100 -4.15 1.57 -13.51
N ARG A 101 -2.99 1.03 -13.89
CA ARG A 101 -2.84 0.15 -15.04
C ARG A 101 -3.54 -1.19 -14.85
N GLU A 102 -3.48 -1.75 -13.64
CA GLU A 102 -4.17 -2.99 -13.28
C GLU A 102 -5.69 -2.83 -13.20
N MET A 103 -6.20 -1.64 -12.86
CA MET A 103 -7.64 -1.36 -12.81
C MET A 103 -8.28 -1.07 -14.19
N GLY A 104 -7.48 -0.63 -15.16
CA GLY A 104 -7.95 -0.25 -16.51
C GLY A 104 -7.84 -1.35 -17.57
N GLY A 105 -7.39 -2.55 -17.20
CA GLY A 105 -7.24 -3.73 -18.05
C GLY A 105 -8.41 -4.70 -17.95
#